data_AF-J2WFC4-F1
#
_entry.id   AF-J2WFC4-F1
#
_cell.length_a   1.000
_cell.length_b   1.000
_cell.length_c   1.000
_cell.angle_alpha   90.00
_cell.angle_beta   90.00
_cell.angle_gamma   90.00
#
_symmetry.space_group_name_H-M   'P 1'
#
loop_
_entity.id
_entity.type
_entity.pdbx_description
1 polymer ?
#
loop_
_entity_poly.entity_id
_entity_poly.type
_entity_poly.pdbx_seq_one_letter_code
_entity_poly.pdbx_strand_id
1 'polypeptide(L)'
;MNIKPIRSQEDLAAAFARVEQLWGADIGSPEGDELEILALLIEKYEDEHYPMPPSDPIEAIKFRMDQQGLTPRDLEPFISD
;
A
#
# COMPACT_ATOMS: atom_id res chain seq x y z
N MET A 1 -7.91 -10.46 -23.76
CA MET A 1 -7.58 -9.53 -22.67
C MET A 1 -8.47 -8.29 -22.82
N ASN A 2 -9.36 -8.00 -21.87
CA ASN A 2 -10.26 -6.83 -21.91
C ASN A 2 -10.20 -6.11 -20.56
N ILE A 3 -9.04 -5.51 -20.29
CA ILE A 3 -8.77 -4.76 -19.06
C ILE A 3 -9.48 -3.40 -19.14
N LYS A 4 -10.09 -2.98 -18.04
CA LYS A 4 -10.82 -1.71 -17.95
C LYS A 4 -10.30 -0.91 -16.74
N PRO A 5 -10.38 0.43 -16.78
CA PRO A 5 -10.07 1.26 -15.62
C PRO A 5 -10.96 0.90 -14.42
N ILE A 6 -10.39 0.91 -13.23
CA ILE A 6 -11.12 0.75 -11.96
C ILE A 6 -11.73 2.11 -11.61
N ARG A 7 -13.06 2.20 -11.49
CA ARG A 7 -13.78 3.45 -11.16
C ARG A 7 -14.71 3.33 -9.96
N SER A 8 -14.83 2.12 -9.42
CA SER A 8 -15.76 1.80 -8.35
C SER A 8 -15.19 0.70 -7.47
N GLN A 9 -15.77 0.54 -6.28
CA GLN A 9 -15.41 -0.54 -5.36
C GLN A 9 -15.69 -1.93 -5.95
N GLU A 10 -16.72 -2.05 -6.78
CA GLU A 10 -17.06 -3.32 -7.46
C GLU A 10 -15.99 -3.67 -8.50
N ASP A 11 -15.50 -2.69 -9.26
CA ASP A 11 -14.37 -2.90 -10.19
C ASP A 11 -13.11 -3.31 -9.42
N LEU A 12 -12.86 -2.68 -8.26
CA LEU A 12 -11.70 -2.98 -7.41
C LEU A 12 -11.77 -4.42 -6.89
N ALA A 13 -12.93 -4.83 -6.37
CA ALA A 13 -13.14 -6.20 -5.89
C ALA A 13 -12.99 -7.24 -7.01
N ALA A 14 -13.49 -6.94 -8.21
CA ALA A 14 -13.33 -7.79 -9.37
C ALA A 14 -11.85 -7.89 -9.82
N ALA A 15 -11.11 -6.77 -9.77
CA ALA A 15 -9.69 -6.76 -10.06
C ALA A 15 -8.90 -7.62 -9.07
N PHE A 16 -9.16 -7.52 -7.76
CA PHE A 16 -8.54 -8.39 -6.76
C PHE A 16 -8.84 -9.88 -6.99
N ALA A 17 -10.10 -10.23 -7.24
CA ALA A 17 -10.48 -11.62 -7.54
C ALA A 17 -9.75 -12.16 -8.78
N ARG A 18 -9.47 -11.29 -9.77
CA ARG A 18 -8.72 -11.66 -10.97
C ARG A 18 -7.23 -11.82 -10.68
N VAL A 19 -6.64 -10.92 -9.89
CA VAL A 19 -5.26 -11.03 -9.42
C VAL A 19 -5.03 -12.37 -8.70
N GLU A 20 -5.94 -12.78 -7.83
CA GLU A 20 -5.86 -14.08 -7.14
C GLU A 20 -5.85 -15.26 -8.10
N GLN A 21 -6.62 -15.20 -9.20
CA GLN A 21 -6.64 -16.26 -10.22
C GLN A 21 -5.36 -16.31 -11.07
N LEU A 22 -4.70 -15.17 -11.25
CA LEU A 22 -3.47 -15.03 -12.04
C LEU A 22 -2.21 -15.24 -11.19
N TRP A 23 -2.37 -15.51 -9.89
CA TRP A 23 -1.25 -15.64 -8.98
C TRP A 23 -0.31 -16.77 -9.40
N GLY A 24 0.98 -16.46 -9.54
CA GLY A 24 1.98 -17.42 -10.00
C GLY A 24 2.06 -17.59 -11.51
N ALA A 25 1.40 -16.74 -12.30
CA ALA A 25 1.63 -16.66 -13.74
C ALA A 25 3.11 -16.39 -14.06
N ASP A 26 3.60 -17.00 -15.14
CA ASP A 26 4.97 -16.83 -15.59
C ASP A 26 5.22 -15.37 -16.04
N ILE A 27 6.40 -14.85 -15.70
CA ILE A 27 6.81 -13.50 -16.11
C ILE A 27 6.89 -13.44 -17.65
N GLY A 28 6.26 -12.43 -18.24
CA GLY A 28 6.19 -12.24 -19.69
C GLY A 28 5.21 -13.17 -20.41
N SER A 29 4.41 -13.95 -19.67
CA SER A 29 3.21 -14.60 -20.22
C SER A 29 2.07 -13.58 -20.34
N PRO A 30 1.08 -13.81 -21.22
CA PRO A 30 -0.11 -12.95 -21.29
C PRO A 30 -0.82 -12.77 -19.95
N GLU A 31 -0.84 -13.83 -19.12
CA GLU A 31 -1.39 -13.82 -17.77
C GLU A 31 -0.53 -13.00 -16.80
N GLY A 32 0.79 -13.07 -16.92
CA GLY A 32 1.73 -12.25 -16.15
C GLY A 32 1.63 -10.76 -16.49
N ASP A 33 1.53 -10.44 -17.78
CA ASP A 33 1.30 -9.07 -18.25
C ASP A 33 -0.06 -8.53 -17.76
N GLU A 34 -1.11 -9.37 -17.76
CA GLU A 34 -2.42 -9.02 -17.21
C GLU A 34 -2.33 -8.74 -15.69
N LEU A 35 -1.61 -9.58 -14.95
CA LEU A 35 -1.37 -9.41 -13.51
C LEU A 35 -0.66 -8.09 -13.20
N GLU A 36 0.39 -7.76 -13.95
CA GLU A 36 1.15 -6.52 -13.77
C GLU A 36 0.27 -5.29 -14.03
N ILE A 37 -0.53 -5.30 -15.10
CA ILE A 37 -1.44 -4.19 -15.43
C ILE A 37 -2.52 -4.04 -14.36
N LEU A 38 -3.11 -5.14 -13.87
CA LEU A 38 -4.12 -5.09 -12.81
C LEU A 38 -3.56 -4.52 -11.51
N ALA A 39 -2.33 -4.91 -11.13
CA ALA A 39 -1.67 -4.37 -9.94
C ALA A 39 -1.52 -2.84 -10.02
N LEU A 40 -1.06 -2.31 -11.16
CA LEU A 40 -0.93 -0.87 -11.38
C LEU A 40 -2.27 -0.11 -11.32
N LEU A 41 -3.34 -0.72 -11.82
CA LEU A 41 -4.67 -0.12 -11.77
C LEU A 41 -5.24 -0.08 -10.36
N ILE A 42 -5.01 -1.14 -9.58
CA ILE A 42 -5.40 -1.24 -8.17
C ILE A 42 -4.67 -0.16 -7.36
N GLU A 43 -3.34 -0.10 -7.46
CA GLU A 43 -2.50 0.89 -6.77
C GLU A 43 -3.00 2.31 -7.03
N LYS A 44 -3.22 2.65 -8.30
CA LYS A 44 -3.72 3.98 -8.66
C LYS A 44 -5.08 4.30 -8.03
N TYR A 45 -6.01 3.34 -8.04
CA TYR A 45 -7.32 3.55 -7.43
C TYR A 45 -7.20 3.72 -5.91
N GLU A 46 -6.36 2.91 -5.25
CA GLU A 46 -6.11 2.99 -3.81
C GLU A 46 -5.45 4.30 -3.41
N ASP A 47 -4.47 4.80 -4.17
CA ASP A 47 -3.85 6.10 -3.92
C ASP A 47 -4.86 7.26 -3.98
N GLU A 48 -5.83 7.18 -4.91
CA GLU A 48 -6.87 8.20 -5.09
C GLU A 48 -7.98 8.12 -4.01
N HIS A 49 -8.34 6.92 -3.54
CA HIS A 49 -9.51 6.69 -2.68
C HIS A 49 -9.17 6.39 -1.22
N TYR A 50 -8.01 5.80 -0.98
CA TYR A 50 -7.49 5.40 0.32
C TYR A 50 -6.08 5.96 0.54
N PRO A 51 -5.89 7.29 0.43
CA PRO A 51 -4.57 7.88 0.65
C PRO A 51 -4.08 7.48 2.04
N MET A 52 -2.86 6.93 2.12
CA MET A 52 -2.26 6.60 3.41
C MET A 52 -2.28 7.87 4.27
N PRO A 53 -2.95 7.86 5.43
CA PRO A 53 -2.86 9.00 6.32
C PRO A 53 -1.37 9.18 6.63
N PRO A 54 -0.85 10.42 6.64
CA PRO A 54 0.50 10.64 7.13
C PRO A 54 0.60 9.94 8.47
N SER A 55 1.63 9.11 8.65
CA SER A 55 1.90 8.46 9.94
C SER A 55 1.79 9.56 10.98
N ASP A 56 0.87 9.44 11.95
CA ASP A 56 0.76 10.45 13.00
C ASP A 56 2.18 10.60 13.56
N PRO A 57 2.82 11.78 13.42
CA PRO A 57 4.22 11.95 13.76
C PRO A 57 4.47 11.56 15.22
N ILE A 58 3.46 11.69 16.09
CA ILE A 58 3.52 11.23 17.47
C ILE A 58 3.60 9.70 17.54
N GLU A 59 2.76 8.98 16.80
CA GLU A 59 2.80 7.50 16.75
C GLU A 59 4.09 6.99 16.10
N ALA A 60 4.60 7.68 15.07
CA ALA A 60 5.88 7.36 14.46
C ALA A 60 7.06 7.53 15.44
N ILE A 61 7.03 8.58 16.28
CA ILE A 61 8.01 8.80 17.34
C ILE A 61 7.90 7.70 18.40
N LYS A 62 6.70 7.39 18.89
CA LYS A 62 6.47 6.31 19.87
C LYS A 62 6.95 4.95 19.35
N PHE A 63 6.66 4.63 18.09
CA PHE A 63 7.11 3.39 17.46
C PHE A 63 8.64 3.29 17.39
N ARG A 64 9.34 4.40 17.12
CA ARG A 64 10.81 4.44 17.17
C ARG A 64 11.35 4.36 18.59
N MET A 65 10.69 4.98 19.56
CA MET A 65 11.06 4.90 20.96
C MET A 65 10.97 3.45 21.47
N ASP A 66 9.90 2.75 21.14
CA ASP A 66 9.69 1.34 21.50
C ASP A 66 10.78 0.43 20.91
N GLN A 67 11.09 0.58 19.62
CA GLN A 67 12.17 -0.18 18.97
C GLN A 67 13.56 0.06 19.57
N GLN A 68 13.81 1.26 20.08
CA GLN A 68 15.11 1.65 20.63
C GLN A 68 15.15 1.55 22.17
N GLY A 69 14.06 1.13 22.82
CA GLY A 69 13.95 1.11 24.27
C GLY A 69 14.04 2.49 24.93
N LEU A 70 13.70 3.55 24.19
CA LEU A 70 13.78 4.93 24.66
C LEU A 70 12.53 5.32 25.44
N THR A 71 12.71 6.07 26.51
CA THR A 71 11.63 6.69 27.27
C THR A 71 11.43 8.14 26.81
N PRO A 72 10.27 8.77 27.13
CA PRO A 72 10.04 10.17 26.77
C PRO A 72 11.12 11.13 27.32
N ARG A 73 11.74 10.79 28.46
CA ARG A 73 12.84 11.59 29.04
C ARG A 73 14.10 11.54 28.21
N ASP A 74 14.36 10.43 27.54
CA ASP A 74 15.54 10.28 26.67
C ASP A 74 15.44 11.14 25.41
N LEU A 75 14.24 11.62 25.08
CA LEU A 75 14.02 12.55 23.98
C LEU A 75 14.26 14.01 24.37
N GLU A 76 14.16 14.40 25.66
CA GLU A 76 14.29 15.79 26.13
C GLU A 76 15.49 16.56 25.50
N PRO A 77 16.71 15.98 25.38
CA PRO A 77 17.87 16.66 24.78
C PRO A 77 17.76 16.93 23.27
N PHE A 78 16.84 16.26 22.57
CA PHE A 78 16.69 16.32 21.11
C PHE A 78 15.55 17.23 20.63
N ILE A 79 14.68 17.65 21.56
CA ILE A 79 13.48 18.46 21.28
C ILE A 79 13.44 19.78 22.04
N SER A 80 14.43 20.05 22.89
CA SER A 80 14.59 21.33 23.57
C SER A 80 15.61 22.21 22.84
N ASP A 81 15.14 23.30 22.25
CA ASP A 81 15.93 24.53 21.97
C ASP A 81 15.85 25.48 23.17
#